data_AF-A0A3S4FAR4-F1
#
_entry.id   AF-A0A3S4FAR4-F1
#
_cell.length_a   1.000
_cell.length_b   1.000
_cell.length_c   1.000
_cell.angle_alpha   90.00
_cell.angle_beta   90.00
_cell.angle_gamma   90.00
#
_symmetry.space_group_name_H-M   'P 1'
#
loop_
_entity.id
_entity.type
_entity.pdbx_description
1 polymer ?
#
loop_
_entity_poly.entity_id
_entity_poly.type
_entity_poly.pdbx_seq_one_letter_code
_entity_poly.pdbx_strand_id
1 'polypeptide(L)'
;MKFVTFVRDNPGKPLALEIERQGSALSLTLTPDTKSVNGKAEGFAGVVPKIIPLPEEYKTIRQYGPFSAILEATDKTWQLMKLTVSMLG
;
A
#
# COMPACT_ATOMS: atom_id res chain seq x y z
N MET A 1 11.57 0.34 -3.58
CA MET A 1 10.64 -0.27 -4.58
C MET A 1 11.33 -0.79 -5.86
N LYS A 2 12.66 -1.01 -5.86
CA LYS A 2 13.43 -1.31 -7.08
C LYS A 2 13.08 -2.66 -7.75
N PHE A 3 12.70 -3.67 -6.96
CA PHE A 3 12.42 -5.02 -7.46
C PHE A 3 11.12 -5.10 -8.29
N VAL A 4 10.04 -4.45 -7.85
CA VAL A 4 8.74 -4.50 -8.55
C VAL A 4 8.84 -3.88 -9.94
N THR A 5 9.49 -2.73 -10.05
CA THR A 5 9.74 -2.06 -11.34
C THR A 5 10.60 -2.93 -12.26
N PHE A 6 11.65 -3.55 -11.72
CA PHE A 6 12.55 -4.41 -12.49
C PHE A 6 11.84 -5.64 -13.10
N VAL A 7 10.93 -6.27 -12.35
CA VAL A 7 10.10 -7.37 -12.84
C VAL A 7 9.08 -6.87 -13.88
N ARG A 8 8.41 -5.76 -13.61
CA ARG A 8 7.36 -5.19 -14.48
C ARG A 8 7.88 -4.84 -15.87
N ASP A 9 9.08 -4.28 -15.95
CA ASP A 9 9.70 -3.81 -17.19
C ASP A 9 10.26 -4.95 -18.06
N ASN A 10 10.34 -6.17 -17.52
CA ASN A 10 10.97 -7.32 -18.20
C ASN A 10 10.02 -8.54 -18.31
N PRO A 11 8.86 -8.42 -18.99
CA PRO A 11 7.97 -9.55 -19.24
C PRO A 11 8.67 -10.61 -20.10
N GLY A 12 8.56 -11.89 -19.71
CA GLY A 12 9.08 -13.04 -20.47
C GLY A 12 10.61 -13.15 -20.54
N LYS A 13 11.36 -12.23 -19.92
CA LYS A 13 12.83 -12.27 -19.93
C LYS A 13 13.36 -13.00 -18.69
N PRO A 14 14.32 -13.92 -18.82
CA PRO A 14 14.96 -14.54 -17.67
C PRO A 14 15.78 -13.51 -16.89
N LEU A 15 15.46 -13.32 -15.62
CA LEU A 15 16.15 -12.44 -14.69
C LEU A 15 16.95 -13.28 -13.71
N ALA A 16 18.27 -13.07 -13.65
CA ALA A 16 19.11 -13.66 -12.62
C ALA A 16 18.90 -12.90 -11.30
N LEU A 17 18.53 -13.63 -10.25
CA LEU A 17 18.32 -13.11 -8.90
C LEU A 17 19.21 -13.84 -7.92
N GLU A 18 19.86 -13.09 -7.04
CA GLU A 18 20.46 -13.64 -5.84
C GLU A 18 19.47 -13.48 -4.69
N ILE A 19 19.16 -14.59 -4.02
CA ILE A 19 18.29 -14.61 -2.85
C ILE A 19 19.04 -15.19 -1.66
N GLU A 20 18.65 -14.80 -0.46
CA GLU A 20 19.12 -15.46 0.75
C GLU A 20 18.04 -16.42 1.25
N ARG A 21 18.39 -17.69 1.44
CA ARG A 21 17.52 -18.70 2.02
C ARG A 21 18.28 -19.42 3.13
N GLN A 22 17.77 -19.34 4.36
CA GLN A 22 18.39 -19.95 5.54
C GLN A 22 19.87 -19.53 5.74
N GLY A 23 20.18 -18.26 5.51
CA GLY A 23 21.55 -17.73 5.65
C GLY A 23 22.50 -18.10 4.51
N SER A 24 22.03 -18.81 3.48
CA SER A 24 22.81 -19.11 2.28
C SER A 24 22.36 -18.25 1.10
N ALA A 25 23.30 -17.68 0.36
CA ALA A 25 23.02 -17.01 -0.90
C ALA A 25 22.82 -18.05 -2.01
N LEU A 26 21.68 -17.99 -2.70
CA LEU A 26 21.32 -18.85 -3.82
C LEU A 26 21.03 -17.98 -5.05
N SER A 27 21.61 -18.35 -6.18
CA SER A 27 21.29 -17.77 -7.48
C SER A 27 20.12 -18.52 -8.12
N LEU A 28 19.05 -17.81 -8.45
CA LEU A 28 17.87 -18.35 -9.13
C LEU A 28 17.55 -17.53 -10.38
N THR A 29 17.00 -18.19 -11.38
CA THR A 29 16.48 -17.52 -12.57
C THR A 29 14.97 -17.36 -12.44
N LEU A 30 14.49 -16.12 -12.39
CA LEU A 30 13.08 -15.78 -12.42
C LEU A 30 12.70 -15.33 -13.82
N THR A 31 11.75 -16.03 -14.45
CA THR A 31 11.14 -15.57 -15.70
C THR A 31 9.77 -14.99 -15.36
N PRO A 32 9.57 -13.66 -15.43
CA PRO A 32 8.28 -13.05 -15.17
C PRO A 32 7.27 -13.45 -16.25
N ASP A 33 6.07 -13.82 -15.82
CA ASP A 33 4.96 -14.06 -16.74
C ASP A 33 4.44 -12.73 -17.31
N THR A 34 3.80 -12.76 -18.48
CA THR A 34 3.29 -11.53 -19.11
C THR A 34 1.81 -11.36 -18.81
N LYS A 35 1.45 -10.28 -18.10
CA LYS A 35 0.06 -9.93 -17.82
C LYS A 35 -0.31 -8.61 -18.48
N SER A 36 -1.45 -8.58 -19.15
CA SER A 36 -2.01 -7.32 -19.69
C SER A 36 -2.74 -6.57 -18.59
N VAL A 37 -2.24 -5.40 -18.18
CA VAL A 37 -2.85 -4.51 -17.20
C VAL A 37 -3.08 -3.16 -17.87
N ASN A 38 -4.33 -2.71 -17.94
CA ASN A 38 -4.71 -1.44 -18.59
C ASN A 38 -4.17 -1.28 -20.03
N GLY A 39 -4.11 -2.38 -20.80
CA GLY A 39 -3.61 -2.38 -22.18
C GLY A 39 -2.09 -2.36 -22.32
N LYS A 40 -1.33 -2.46 -21.23
CA LYS A 40 0.14 -2.60 -21.25
C LYS A 40 0.55 -4.01 -20.79
N ALA A 41 1.53 -4.58 -21.49
CA ALA A 41 2.16 -5.83 -21.08
C ALA A 41 3.12 -5.54 -19.91
N GLU A 42 2.80 -6.11 -18.75
CA GLU A 42 3.60 -6.00 -17.53
C GLU A 42 4.11 -7.38 -17.11
N GLY A 43 5.38 -7.45 -16.67
CA GLY A 43 5.94 -8.66 -16.07
C GLY A 43 5.36 -8.93 -14.67
N PHE A 44 4.97 -10.17 -14.41
CA PHE A 44 4.37 -10.62 -13.16
C PHE A 44 5.13 -11.81 -12.58
N ALA A 45 5.65 -11.66 -11.36
CA ALA A 45 6.44 -12.69 -10.68
C ALA A 45 5.67 -13.48 -9.59
N GLY A 46 4.41 -13.13 -9.29
CA GLY A 46 3.61 -13.83 -8.27
C GLY A 46 4.13 -13.69 -6.82
N VAL A 47 5.05 -12.76 -6.56
CA VAL A 47 5.62 -12.54 -5.23
C VAL A 47 4.82 -11.51 -4.44
N VAL A 48 4.50 -11.85 -3.19
CA VAL A 48 3.87 -10.91 -2.25
C VAL A 48 4.95 -10.41 -1.29
N PRO A 49 5.18 -9.09 -1.19
CA PRO A 49 6.12 -8.56 -0.21
C PRO A 49 5.62 -8.93 1.18
N LYS A 50 6.47 -9.61 1.96
CA LYS A 50 6.17 -9.84 3.37
C LYS A 50 6.29 -8.50 4.08
N ILE A 51 5.14 -7.89 4.37
CA ILE A 51 5.06 -6.70 5.22
C ILE A 51 5.46 -7.21 6.59
N ILE A 52 6.67 -6.87 7.04
CA ILE A 52 7.03 -7.03 8.44
C ILE A 52 6.03 -6.13 9.17
N PRO A 53 5.16 -6.65 10.06
CA PRO A 53 4.25 -5.79 10.79
C PRO A 53 5.13 -4.74 11.49
N LEU A 54 4.79 -3.46 11.27
CA LEU A 54 5.44 -2.40 12.03
C LEU A 54 5.34 -2.77 13.52
N PRO A 55 6.39 -2.54 14.32
CA PRO A 55 6.30 -2.68 15.76
C PRO A 55 5.05 -1.96 16.27
N GLU A 56 4.36 -2.58 17.23
CA GLU A 56 3.06 -2.10 17.73
C GLU A 56 3.09 -0.67 18.29
N GLU A 57 4.27 -0.08 18.43
CA GLU A 57 4.50 1.33 18.78
C GLU A 57 3.79 2.34 17.87
N TYR A 58 3.36 1.97 16.65
CA TYR A 58 2.50 2.81 15.79
C TYR A 58 1.03 2.41 15.76
N LYS A 59 0.64 1.35 16.47
CA LYS A 59 -0.77 1.09 16.80
C LYS A 59 -1.12 1.90 18.04
N THR A 60 -0.96 3.22 17.98
CA THR A 60 -1.68 4.09 18.90
C THR A 60 -3.14 4.00 18.51
N ILE A 61 -3.82 3.01 19.08
CA ILE A 61 -5.25 3.03 19.28
C ILE A 61 -5.51 4.36 19.96
N ARG A 62 -5.93 5.38 19.20
CA ARG A 62 -6.48 6.59 19.77
C ARG A 62 -7.80 6.17 20.40
N GLN A 63 -7.76 5.67 21.63
CA GLN A 63 -8.90 5.60 22.52
C GLN A 63 -9.30 7.05 22.80
N TYR A 64 -10.12 7.61 21.92
CA TYR A 64 -10.90 8.77 22.28
C TYR A 64 -11.92 8.30 23.32
N GLY A 65 -11.78 8.80 24.55
CA GLY A 65 -12.75 8.54 25.60
C GLY A 65 -14.15 8.98 25.16
N PRO A 66 -15.22 8.35 25.66
CA PRO A 66 -16.60 8.59 25.22
C PRO A 66 -17.06 10.06 25.33
N PHE A 67 -16.36 10.89 26.11
CA PHE A 67 -16.69 12.29 26.32
C PHE A 67 -16.10 13.26 25.28
N SER A 68 -15.03 12.91 24.55
CA SER A 68 -14.46 13.78 23.50
C SER A 68 -15.17 13.67 22.15
N ALA A 69 -15.92 12.59 21.89
CA ALA A 69 -16.62 12.38 20.63
C ALA A 69 -17.82 13.31 20.42
N ILE A 70 -18.48 13.73 21.51
CA ILE A 70 -19.70 14.57 21.45
C ILE A 70 -19.34 16.02 21.06
N LEU A 71 -18.24 16.56 21.56
CA LEU A 71 -17.77 17.90 21.22
C LEU A 71 -17.34 17.99 19.76
N GLU A 72 -16.57 17.02 19.27
CA GLU A 72 -16.02 17.06 17.91
C GLU A 72 -17.06 16.76 16.82
N ALA A 73 -18.10 15.97 17.13
CA ALA A 73 -19.24 15.76 16.24
C ALA A 73 -20.11 17.01 16.06
N THR A 74 -20.22 17.83 17.11
CA THR A 74 -21.02 19.07 17.07
C THR A 74 -20.35 20.11 16.16
N ASP A 75 -19.03 20.26 16.25
CA ASP A 75 -18.28 21.28 15.51
C ASP A 75 -18.32 21.03 13.99
N LYS A 76 -18.20 19.77 13.56
CA LYS A 76 -18.29 19.41 12.14
C LYS A 76 -19.69 19.57 11.55
N THR A 77 -20.74 19.32 12.33
CA THR A 77 -22.13 19.50 11.86
C THR A 77 -22.45 20.97 11.65
N TRP A 78 -21.97 21.85 12.55
CA TRP A 78 -22.17 23.29 12.45
C TRP A 78 -21.42 23.92 11.26
N GLN A 79 -20.24 23.39 10.91
CA GLN A 79 -19.46 23.84 9.76
C GLN A 79 -20.19 23.63 8.43
N LEU A 80 -20.79 22.46 8.20
CA LEU A 80 -21.56 22.21 6.98
C LEU A 80 -22.84 23.06 6.94
N MET A 81 -23.53 23.23 8.07
CA MET A 81 -24.75 24.03 8.13
C MET A 81 -24.50 25.49 7.75
N LYS A 82 -23.40 26.11 8.21
CA LYS A 82 -23.05 27.48 7.81
C LYS A 82 -22.84 27.62 6.30
N LEU A 83 -22.19 26.64 5.66
CA LEU A 83 -21.88 26.70 4.23
C LEU A 83 -23.15 26.70 3.38
N THR A 84 -24.16 25.91 3.77
CA THR A 84 -25.45 25.89 3.07
C THR A 84 -26.22 27.20 3.27
N VAL A 85 -26.23 27.74 4.50
CA VAL A 85 -26.93 29.00 4.79
C VAL A 85 -26.29 30.19 4.07
N SER A 86 -24.96 30.22 3.91
CA SER A 86 -24.28 31.33 3.20
C SER A 86 -24.53 31.36 1.69
N MET A 87 -24.97 30.26 1.07
CA MET A 87 -25.34 30.25 -0.35
C MET A 87 -26.81 30.65 -0.59
N LEU A 88 -27.65 30.63 0.45
CA LEU A 88 -29.07 30.97 0.38
C LEU A 88 -29.38 32.41 0.84
N GLY A 89 -28.38 33.10 1.42
CA GLY A 89 -28.45 34.51 1.81
C GLY A 89 -27.88 35.45 0.76
#